data_AF-A0A7I8EMS0-F1
#
_entry.id   AF-A0A7I8EMS0-F1
#
_cell.length_a   1.000
_cell.length_b   1.000
_cell.length_c   1.000
_cell.angle_alpha   90.00
_cell.angle_beta   90.00
_cell.angle_gamma   90.00
#
_symmetry.space_group_name_H-M   'P 1'
#
loop_
_entity.id
_entity.type
_entity.pdbx_description
1 polymer ?
#
loop_
_entity_poly.entity_id
_entity_poly.type
_entity_poly.pdbx_seq_one_letter_code
_entity_poly.pdbx_strand_id
1 'polypeptide(L)'
;MKHGSDKSAAEDMAHHASSEQMTQNSITPKQPGYLLVAWILLLLLGAFFLFAPVSDLVADAGAGLPSDHLDAFHAITGMSWVSAQQASPQITRYVTLLEVTYAVHELVFGLLFLIIVVIPFRRRMRWAWWACWVPMLANLTYTFAIAHYSTKTLIYSLIADVALPVLLLLHVPAFFGRSTHRSTLPR
;
A
#
# COMPACT_ATOMS: atom_id res chain seq x y z
N MET A 1 66.74 -32.99 21.43
CA MET A 1 66.34 -31.56 21.55
C MET A 1 65.89 -31.05 20.18
N LYS A 2 64.59 -31.08 19.89
CA LYS A 2 63.95 -30.44 18.72
C LYS A 2 62.43 -30.44 18.98
N HIS A 3 61.95 -29.46 19.76
CA HIS A 3 60.54 -29.44 20.20
C HIS A 3 60.01 -28.02 20.47
N GLY A 4 60.33 -27.06 19.61
CA GLY A 4 59.99 -25.65 19.85
C GLY A 4 59.52 -24.80 18.66
N SER A 5 59.40 -25.34 17.43
CA SER A 5 59.17 -24.51 16.24
C SER A 5 57.71 -24.45 15.75
N ASP A 6 56.86 -25.41 16.11
CA ASP A 6 55.53 -25.53 15.47
C ASP A 6 54.43 -24.69 16.16
N LYS A 7 54.67 -24.20 17.39
CA LYS A 7 53.65 -23.45 18.15
C LYS A 7 53.48 -22.00 17.68
N SER A 8 54.53 -21.39 17.12
CA SER A 8 54.52 -19.98 16.72
C SER A 8 53.64 -19.71 15.49
N ALA A 9 53.59 -20.65 14.54
CA ALA A 9 52.82 -20.45 13.30
C ALA A 9 51.30 -20.50 13.51
N ALA A 10 50.82 -21.28 14.49
CA ALA A 10 49.40 -21.39 14.79
C ALA A 10 48.84 -20.16 15.53
N GLU A 11 49.65 -19.53 16.40
CA GLU A 11 49.27 -18.30 17.10
C GLU A 11 49.23 -17.08 16.15
N ASP A 12 50.18 -16.98 15.21
CA ASP A 12 50.18 -15.90 14.21
C ASP A 12 48.97 -15.98 13.25
N MET A 13 48.51 -17.19 12.88
CA MET A 13 47.31 -17.36 12.05
C MET A 13 46.02 -16.99 12.79
N ALA A 14 45.93 -17.25 14.10
CA ALA A 14 44.76 -16.89 14.91
C ALA A 14 44.62 -15.36 15.08
N HIS A 15 45.75 -14.64 15.20
CA HIS A 15 45.75 -13.19 15.27
C HIS A 15 45.41 -12.51 13.94
N HIS A 16 45.77 -13.11 12.79
CA HIS A 16 45.36 -12.62 11.49
C HIS A 16 43.87 -12.80 11.23
N ALA A 17 43.30 -13.96 11.58
CA ALA A 17 41.86 -14.22 11.42
C ALA A 17 40.98 -13.29 12.29
N SER A 18 41.43 -12.95 13.50
CA SER A 18 40.70 -12.00 14.36
C SER A 18 40.79 -10.55 13.89
N SER A 19 41.89 -10.16 13.24
CA SER A 19 42.08 -8.78 12.75
C SER A 19 41.26 -8.48 11.48
N GLU A 20 41.00 -9.48 10.64
CA GLU A 20 40.10 -9.32 9.49
C GLU A 20 38.62 -9.23 9.91
N GLN A 21 38.22 -9.90 11.00
CA GLN A 21 36.84 -9.82 11.51
C GLN A 21 36.52 -8.46 12.15
N MET A 22 37.50 -7.74 12.68
CA MET A 22 37.25 -6.52 13.47
C MET A 22 37.06 -5.25 12.62
N THR A 23 37.38 -5.28 11.31
CA THR A 23 37.25 -4.11 10.42
C THR A 23 36.03 -4.15 9.49
N GLN A 24 35.21 -5.21 9.55
CA GLN A 24 33.87 -5.25 8.96
C GLN A 24 32.82 -4.59 9.88
N ASN A 25 33.13 -3.40 10.41
CA ASN A 25 32.10 -2.47 10.86
C ASN A 25 31.33 -2.02 9.61
N SER A 26 30.36 -2.84 9.22
CA SER A 26 29.47 -2.61 8.10
C SER A 26 28.75 -1.29 8.32
N ILE A 27 29.19 -0.26 7.60
CA ILE A 27 28.48 1.01 7.51
C ILE A 27 27.24 0.72 6.68
N THR A 28 26.17 0.29 7.35
CA THR A 28 24.87 0.10 6.71
C THR A 28 24.42 1.48 6.23
N PRO A 29 24.24 1.70 4.92
CA PRO A 29 23.86 3.01 4.42
C PRO A 29 22.52 3.42 5.04
N LYS A 30 22.54 4.52 5.79
CA LYS A 30 21.35 5.07 6.44
C LYS A 30 20.32 5.40 5.36
N GLN A 31 19.13 4.79 5.43
CA GLN A 31 18.07 5.08 4.46
C GLN A 31 17.74 6.58 4.52
N PRO A 32 17.55 7.24 3.38
CA PRO A 32 17.20 8.66 3.38
C PRO A 32 15.81 8.86 4.00
N GLY A 33 15.68 9.89 4.85
CA GLY A 33 14.48 10.11 5.66
C GLY A 33 13.19 10.31 4.85
N TYR A 34 13.27 10.85 3.63
CA TYR A 34 12.09 11.04 2.78
C TYR A 34 11.41 9.72 2.38
N LEU A 35 12.15 8.61 2.28
CA LEU A 35 11.56 7.29 1.99
C LEU A 35 10.74 6.79 3.18
N LEU A 36 11.18 7.06 4.40
CA LEU A 36 10.41 6.73 5.59
C LEU A 36 9.10 7.53 5.62
N VAL A 37 9.18 8.84 5.36
CA VAL A 37 7.98 9.70 5.29
C VAL A 37 7.03 9.22 4.20
N ALA A 38 7.53 8.97 2.99
CA ALA A 38 6.71 8.47 1.88
C ALA A 38 6.08 7.11 2.19
N TRP A 39 6.78 6.22 2.89
CA TRP A 39 6.22 4.94 3.34
C TRP A 39 5.13 5.13 4.41
N ILE A 40 5.32 6.03 5.37
CA ILE A 40 4.28 6.40 6.35
C ILE A 40 3.04 6.94 5.63
N LEU A 41 3.23 7.81 4.63
CA LEU A 41 2.12 8.34 3.82
C LEU A 41 1.38 7.22 3.05
N LEU A 42 2.10 6.22 2.53
CA LEU A 42 1.46 5.04 1.92
C LEU A 42 0.64 4.22 2.93
N LEU A 43 1.10 4.10 4.18
CA LEU A 43 0.32 3.44 5.24
C LEU A 43 -0.93 4.22 5.60
N LEU A 44 -0.83 5.55 5.70
CA LEU A 44 -1.99 6.41 5.95
C LEU A 44 -3.01 6.32 4.81
N LEU A 45 -2.53 6.29 3.57
CA LEU A 45 -3.38 6.08 2.40
C LEU A 45 -4.05 4.69 2.42
N GLY A 46 -3.30 3.65 2.81
CA GLY A 46 -3.87 2.31 2.98
C GLY A 46 -4.91 2.24 4.09
N ALA A 47 -4.69 2.93 5.21
CA ALA A 47 -5.68 3.05 6.28
C ALA A 47 -6.94 3.80 5.82
N PHE A 48 -6.78 4.82 4.98
CA PHE A 48 -7.91 5.52 4.36
C PHE A 48 -8.74 4.57 3.47
N PHE A 49 -8.10 3.72 2.67
CA PHE A 49 -8.79 2.66 1.89
C PHE A 49 -9.52 1.61 2.74
N LEU A 50 -9.20 1.48 4.03
CA LEU A 50 -9.98 0.66 4.95
C LEU A 50 -11.14 1.44 5.56
N PHE A 51 -10.90 2.70 5.88
CA PHE A 51 -11.89 3.55 6.54
C PHE A 51 -13.13 3.79 5.67
N ALA A 52 -12.94 4.09 4.38
CA ALA A 52 -14.05 4.34 3.45
C ALA A 52 -15.06 3.17 3.39
N PRO A 53 -14.67 1.94 2.98
CA PRO A 53 -15.62 0.84 2.89
C PRO A 53 -16.19 0.40 4.24
N VAL A 54 -15.47 0.59 5.36
CA VAL A 54 -16.05 0.35 6.69
C VAL A 54 -17.14 1.37 7.00
N SER A 55 -16.93 2.63 6.66
CA SER A 55 -17.95 3.68 6.80
C SER A 55 -19.19 3.35 5.96
N ASP A 56 -18.98 2.88 4.73
CA ASP A 56 -20.07 2.51 3.83
C ASP A 56 -20.85 1.32 4.35
N LEU A 57 -20.17 0.26 4.82
CA LEU A 57 -20.83 -0.89 5.46
C LEU A 57 -21.67 -0.50 6.68
N VAL A 58 -21.19 0.46 7.48
CA VAL A 58 -21.95 0.97 8.63
C VAL A 58 -23.16 1.76 8.16
N ALA A 59 -23.02 2.58 7.12
CA ALA A 59 -24.12 3.34 6.54
C ALA A 59 -25.18 2.42 5.88
N ASP A 60 -24.74 1.40 5.15
CA ASP A 60 -25.61 0.38 4.54
C ASP A 60 -26.39 -0.40 5.59
N ALA A 61 -25.76 -0.80 6.69
CA ALA A 61 -26.42 -1.51 7.78
C ALA A 61 -27.49 -0.65 8.48
N GLY A 62 -27.33 0.68 8.48
CA GLY A 62 -28.26 1.62 9.13
C GLY A 62 -29.37 2.12 8.21
N ALA A 63 -28.99 2.71 7.08
CA ALA A 63 -29.89 3.42 6.15
C ALA A 63 -30.15 2.67 4.83
N GLY A 64 -29.38 1.61 4.55
CA GLY A 64 -29.46 0.83 3.32
C GLY A 64 -28.74 1.44 2.11
N LEU A 65 -28.23 2.68 2.23
CA LEU A 65 -27.43 3.33 1.20
C LEU A 65 -26.52 4.38 1.86
N PRO A 66 -25.24 4.53 1.43
CA PRO A 66 -24.35 5.54 1.97
C PRO A 66 -24.82 6.96 1.64
N SER A 67 -24.54 7.91 2.54
CA SER A 67 -25.08 9.27 2.43
C SER A 67 -24.59 10.03 1.19
N ASP A 68 -23.39 9.72 0.72
CA ASP A 68 -22.79 10.29 -0.48
C ASP A 68 -23.28 9.62 -1.79
N HIS A 69 -23.97 8.48 -1.69
CA HIS A 69 -24.64 7.82 -2.82
C HIS A 69 -26.08 8.32 -3.00
N LEU A 70 -26.68 8.97 -1.99
CA LEU A 70 -28.05 9.50 -2.07
C LEU A 70 -28.21 10.53 -3.19
N ASP A 71 -27.23 11.43 -3.34
CA ASP A 71 -27.26 12.46 -4.38
C ASP A 71 -27.18 11.83 -5.79
N ALA A 72 -26.30 10.84 -5.97
CA ALA A 72 -26.17 10.10 -7.22
C ALA A 72 -27.43 9.29 -7.54
N PHE A 73 -28.00 8.61 -6.54
CA PHE A 73 -29.25 7.86 -6.68
C PHE A 73 -30.40 8.78 -7.11
N HIS A 74 -30.54 9.94 -6.46
CA HIS A 74 -31.56 10.92 -6.82
C HIS A 74 -31.32 11.49 -8.22
N ALA A 75 -30.08 11.80 -8.58
CA ALA A 75 -29.73 12.31 -9.92
C ALA A 75 -30.06 11.31 -11.04
N ILE A 76 -29.89 10.01 -10.80
CA ILE A 76 -30.15 8.95 -11.78
C ILE A 76 -31.65 8.59 -11.85
N THR A 77 -32.31 8.48 -10.71
CA THR A 77 -33.68 7.93 -10.64
C THR A 77 -34.77 9.01 -10.60
N GLY A 78 -34.42 10.24 -10.26
CA GLY A 78 -35.38 11.32 -9.99
C GLY A 78 -36.21 11.11 -8.71
N MET A 79 -35.85 10.14 -7.86
CA MET A 79 -36.58 9.82 -6.63
C MET A 79 -35.65 9.85 -5.42
N SER A 80 -36.20 10.19 -4.25
CA SER A 80 -35.48 10.02 -2.99
C SER A 80 -35.37 8.53 -2.65
N TRP A 81 -34.32 8.14 -1.90
CA TRP A 81 -34.15 6.76 -1.44
C TRP A 81 -35.35 6.26 -0.62
N VAL A 82 -35.91 7.10 0.27
CA VAL A 82 -37.09 6.77 1.08
C VAL A 82 -38.32 6.51 0.19
N SER A 83 -38.54 7.33 -0.83
CA SER A 83 -39.62 7.13 -1.80
C SER A 83 -39.45 5.82 -2.57
N ALA A 84 -38.21 5.49 -2.97
CA ALA A 84 -37.90 4.25 -3.66
C ALA A 84 -38.14 3.02 -2.77
N GLN A 85 -37.78 3.08 -1.48
CA GLN A 85 -38.02 1.99 -0.53
C GLN A 85 -39.52 1.68 -0.38
N GLN A 86 -40.36 2.71 -0.40
CA GLN A 86 -41.82 2.56 -0.35
C GLN A 86 -42.39 2.03 -1.67
N ALA A 87 -41.88 2.52 -2.80
CA ALA A 87 -42.37 2.14 -4.13
C ALA A 87 -41.96 0.73 -4.55
N SER A 88 -40.72 0.31 -4.26
CA SER A 88 -40.19 -1.00 -4.65
C SER A 88 -39.14 -1.53 -3.65
N PRO A 89 -39.57 -2.10 -2.51
CA PRO A 89 -38.68 -2.54 -1.44
C PRO A 89 -37.72 -3.65 -1.87
N GLN A 90 -38.09 -4.48 -2.86
CA GLN A 90 -37.21 -5.53 -3.37
C GLN A 90 -36.06 -4.97 -4.20
N ILE A 91 -36.31 -3.91 -4.99
CA ILE A 91 -35.26 -3.25 -5.77
C ILE A 91 -34.29 -2.55 -4.82
N THR A 92 -34.78 -1.81 -3.83
CA THR A 92 -33.89 -1.14 -2.87
C THR A 92 -33.08 -2.14 -2.06
N ARG A 93 -33.67 -3.28 -1.66
CA ARG A 93 -32.93 -4.36 -0.99
C ARG A 93 -31.82 -4.94 -1.88
N TYR A 94 -32.08 -5.11 -3.17
CA TYR A 94 -31.07 -5.56 -4.13
C TYR A 94 -29.94 -4.54 -4.26
N VAL A 95 -30.26 -3.24 -4.36
CA VAL A 95 -29.27 -2.16 -4.41
C VAL A 95 -28.40 -2.15 -3.14
N THR A 96 -29.02 -2.20 -1.95
CA THR A 96 -28.26 -2.31 -0.68
C THR A 96 -27.34 -3.53 -0.66
N LEU A 97 -27.79 -4.68 -1.19
CA LEU A 97 -26.94 -5.87 -1.23
C LEU A 97 -25.74 -5.70 -2.17
N LEU A 98 -25.92 -5.00 -3.30
CA LEU A 98 -24.83 -4.65 -4.20
C LEU A 98 -23.82 -3.73 -3.51
N GLU A 99 -24.29 -2.69 -2.83
CA GLU A 99 -23.45 -1.74 -2.09
C GLU A 99 -22.62 -2.44 -1.01
N VAL A 100 -23.26 -3.29 -0.19
CA VAL A 100 -22.56 -4.09 0.82
C VAL A 100 -21.50 -4.99 0.19
N THR A 101 -21.82 -5.64 -0.94
CA THR A 101 -20.86 -6.52 -1.63
C THR A 101 -19.69 -5.71 -2.19
N TYR A 102 -19.96 -4.51 -2.69
CA TYR A 102 -18.96 -3.59 -3.21
C TYR A 102 -18.05 -3.05 -2.10
N ALA A 103 -18.61 -2.62 -0.97
CA ALA A 103 -17.84 -2.18 0.19
C ALA A 103 -16.98 -3.31 0.78
N VAL A 104 -17.49 -4.55 0.86
CA VAL A 104 -16.67 -5.72 1.24
C VAL A 104 -15.52 -5.96 0.24
N HIS A 105 -15.80 -5.81 -1.05
CA HIS A 105 -14.78 -5.96 -2.10
C HIS A 105 -13.66 -4.92 -1.95
N GLU A 106 -14.01 -3.65 -1.76
CA GLU A 106 -13.06 -2.57 -1.50
C GLU A 106 -12.26 -2.81 -0.21
N LEU A 107 -12.91 -3.28 0.85
CA LEU A 107 -12.25 -3.62 2.11
C LEU A 107 -11.16 -4.69 1.91
N VAL A 108 -11.45 -5.73 1.12
CA VAL A 108 -10.47 -6.78 0.78
C VAL A 108 -9.28 -6.19 0.02
N PHE A 109 -9.51 -5.30 -0.95
CA PHE A 109 -8.44 -4.63 -1.68
C PHE A 109 -7.61 -3.70 -0.79
N GLY A 110 -8.25 -2.93 0.09
CA GLY A 110 -7.57 -2.09 1.07
C GLY A 110 -6.70 -2.90 2.03
N LEU A 111 -7.20 -4.04 2.51
CA LEU A 111 -6.43 -4.95 3.37
C LEU A 111 -5.23 -5.54 2.64
N LEU A 112 -5.44 -6.02 1.41
CA LEU A 112 -4.37 -6.56 0.58
C LEU A 112 -3.30 -5.51 0.31
N PHE A 113 -3.71 -4.29 -0.04
CA PHE A 113 -2.80 -3.16 -0.23
C PHE A 113 -1.97 -2.90 1.04
N LEU A 114 -2.61 -2.81 2.20
CA LEU A 114 -1.92 -2.52 3.46
C LEU A 114 -0.92 -3.64 3.81
N ILE A 115 -1.30 -4.90 3.64
CA ILE A 115 -0.39 -6.05 3.86
C ILE A 115 0.83 -5.95 2.94
N ILE A 116 0.63 -5.63 1.66
CA ILE A 116 1.72 -5.44 0.69
C ILE A 116 2.63 -4.28 1.10
N VAL A 117 2.08 -3.14 1.51
CA VAL A 117 2.85 -1.97 1.93
C VAL A 117 3.66 -2.23 3.21
N VAL A 118 3.06 -2.91 4.19
CA VAL A 118 3.69 -3.16 5.50
C VAL A 118 4.84 -4.16 5.39
N ILE A 119 4.67 -5.25 4.62
CA ILE A 119 5.61 -6.38 4.61
C ILE A 119 6.52 -6.36 3.38
N PRO A 120 6.09 -6.78 2.16
CA PRO A 120 6.99 -6.95 1.04
C PRO A 120 7.47 -5.62 0.45
N PHE A 121 6.67 -4.55 0.48
CA PHE A 121 7.10 -3.22 0.04
C PHE A 121 8.19 -2.65 0.96
N ARG A 122 8.02 -2.77 2.28
CA ARG A 122 9.05 -2.39 3.27
C ARG A 122 10.35 -3.19 3.09
N ARG A 123 10.23 -4.46 2.66
CA ARG A 123 11.37 -5.32 2.27
C ARG A 123 11.93 -5.02 0.87
N ARG A 124 11.40 -4.00 0.17
CA ARG A 124 11.82 -3.56 -1.16
C ARG A 124 11.73 -4.66 -2.23
N MET A 125 10.75 -5.56 -2.10
CA MET A 125 10.51 -6.58 -3.11
C MET A 125 9.89 -5.93 -4.36
N ARG A 126 10.54 -6.06 -5.52
CA ARG A 126 10.12 -5.37 -6.76
C ARG A 126 8.68 -5.67 -7.18
N TRP A 127 8.20 -6.90 -6.98
CA TRP A 127 6.82 -7.26 -7.31
C TRP A 127 5.80 -6.50 -6.44
N ALA A 128 6.15 -6.14 -5.19
CA ALA A 128 5.25 -5.42 -4.30
C ALA A 128 4.98 -4.00 -4.80
N TRP A 129 5.99 -3.36 -5.40
CA TRP A 129 5.82 -2.07 -6.06
C TRP A 129 4.81 -2.16 -7.21
N TRP A 130 4.88 -3.22 -8.04
CA TRP A 130 3.90 -3.47 -9.10
C TRP A 130 2.51 -3.81 -8.56
N ALA A 131 2.43 -4.61 -7.50
CA ALA A 131 1.15 -5.00 -6.89
C ALA A 131 0.37 -3.81 -6.29
N CYS A 132 1.07 -2.79 -5.78
CA CYS A 132 0.44 -1.56 -5.29
C CYS A 132 -0.33 -0.77 -6.37
N TRP A 133 -0.10 -1.02 -7.66
CA TRP A 133 -0.87 -0.40 -8.74
C TRP A 133 -2.25 -1.04 -8.95
N VAL A 134 -2.46 -2.28 -8.50
CA VAL A 134 -3.73 -2.99 -8.72
C VAL A 134 -4.92 -2.29 -8.03
N PRO A 135 -4.84 -1.92 -6.74
CA PRO A 135 -5.91 -1.16 -6.08
C PRO A 135 -6.16 0.20 -6.72
N MET A 136 -5.11 0.87 -7.22
CA MET A 136 -5.24 2.14 -7.95
C MET A 136 -6.10 1.98 -9.21
N LEU A 137 -5.83 0.95 -10.01
CA LEU A 137 -6.58 0.70 -11.25
C LEU A 137 -8.04 0.35 -10.99
N ALA A 138 -8.31 -0.39 -9.91
CA ALA A 138 -9.67 -0.63 -9.45
C ALA A 138 -10.37 0.68 -9.06
N ASN A 139 -9.69 1.53 -8.27
CA ASN A 139 -10.22 2.84 -7.85
C ASN A 139 -10.49 3.77 -9.04
N LEU A 140 -9.60 3.83 -10.03
CA LEU A 140 -9.81 4.62 -11.25
C LEU A 140 -11.09 4.24 -12.00
N THR A 141 -11.41 2.95 -12.04
CA THR A 141 -12.64 2.48 -12.70
C THR A 141 -13.87 3.03 -11.97
N TYR A 142 -13.83 3.06 -10.63
CA TYR A 142 -14.87 3.67 -9.80
C TYR A 142 -14.96 5.18 -10.03
N THR A 143 -13.82 5.88 -10.01
CA THR A 143 -13.74 7.32 -10.32
C THR A 143 -14.43 7.61 -11.64
N PHE A 144 -14.08 6.93 -12.73
CA PHE A 144 -14.69 7.21 -14.03
C PHE A 144 -16.17 6.86 -14.14
N ALA A 145 -16.63 5.82 -13.42
CA ALA A 145 -18.03 5.43 -13.43
C ALA A 145 -18.93 6.43 -12.68
N ILE A 146 -18.47 6.95 -11.54
CA ILE A 146 -19.32 7.71 -10.60
C ILE A 146 -19.02 9.22 -10.59
N ALA A 147 -17.85 9.65 -11.08
CA ALA A 147 -17.46 11.07 -11.11
C ALA A 147 -18.51 11.98 -11.77
N HIS A 148 -19.27 11.46 -12.72
CA HIS A 148 -20.31 12.21 -13.41
C HIS A 148 -21.51 12.56 -12.53
N TYR A 149 -21.72 11.86 -11.42
CA TYR A 149 -22.90 11.99 -10.56
C TYR A 149 -22.62 12.67 -9.22
N SER A 150 -21.36 12.71 -8.74
CA SER A 150 -21.00 13.34 -7.47
C SER A 150 -19.63 14.00 -7.51
N THR A 151 -19.61 15.34 -7.39
CA THR A 151 -18.36 16.12 -7.30
C THR A 151 -17.58 15.79 -6.03
N LYS A 152 -18.25 15.47 -4.92
CA LYS A 152 -17.56 15.12 -3.66
C LYS A 152 -16.81 13.80 -3.80
N THR A 153 -17.47 12.77 -4.33
CA THR A 153 -16.87 11.46 -4.57
C THR A 153 -15.72 11.57 -5.56
N LEU A 154 -15.86 12.41 -6.61
CA LEU A 154 -14.78 12.73 -7.53
C LEU A 154 -13.55 13.34 -6.82
N ILE A 155 -13.75 14.32 -5.95
CA ILE A 155 -12.62 14.98 -5.26
C ILE A 155 -11.87 13.96 -4.38
N TYR A 156 -12.58 13.15 -3.60
CA TYR A 156 -11.95 12.17 -2.71
C TYR A 156 -11.23 11.07 -3.47
N SER A 157 -11.84 10.53 -4.52
CA SER A 157 -11.21 9.52 -5.38
C SER A 157 -9.99 10.07 -6.11
N LEU A 158 -10.04 11.32 -6.61
CA LEU A 158 -8.92 11.96 -7.29
C LEU A 158 -7.71 12.15 -6.36
N ILE A 159 -7.93 12.45 -5.07
CA ILE A 159 -6.83 12.54 -4.10
C ILE A 159 -6.10 11.20 -4.02
N ALA A 160 -6.80 10.08 -3.94
CA ALA A 160 -6.19 8.75 -3.91
C ALA A 160 -5.50 8.41 -5.25
N ASP A 161 -6.15 8.70 -6.37
CA ASP A 161 -5.66 8.46 -7.73
C ASP A 161 -4.37 9.23 -8.04
N VAL A 162 -4.14 10.38 -7.40
CA VAL A 162 -2.92 11.18 -7.56
C VAL A 162 -1.89 10.84 -6.47
N ALA A 163 -2.32 10.71 -5.21
CA ALA A 163 -1.40 10.50 -4.09
C ALA A 163 -0.65 9.17 -4.23
N LEU A 164 -1.35 8.09 -4.59
CA LEU A 164 -0.75 6.76 -4.71
C LEU A 164 0.39 6.71 -5.76
N PRO A 165 0.19 7.10 -7.03
CA PRO A 165 1.26 7.05 -8.02
C PRO A 165 2.42 7.97 -7.66
N VAL A 166 2.16 9.17 -7.12
CA VAL A 166 3.23 10.08 -6.68
C VAL A 166 4.08 9.41 -5.60
N LEU A 167 3.46 8.83 -4.58
CA LEU A 167 4.16 8.12 -3.50
C LEU A 167 4.92 6.88 -4.01
N LEU A 168 4.37 6.12 -4.95
CA LEU A 168 5.05 4.98 -5.58
C LEU A 168 6.25 5.43 -6.42
N LEU A 169 6.13 6.52 -7.17
CA LEU A 169 7.20 7.07 -7.99
C LEU A 169 8.36 7.60 -7.14
N LEU A 170 8.09 8.22 -5.98
CA LEU A 170 9.11 8.64 -5.02
C LEU A 170 9.98 7.46 -4.51
N HIS A 171 9.45 6.24 -4.54
CA HIS A 171 10.18 5.04 -4.15
C HIS A 171 10.98 4.38 -5.28
N VAL A 172 10.84 4.83 -6.54
CA VAL A 172 11.56 4.23 -7.69
C VAL A 172 13.07 4.06 -7.44
N PRO A 173 13.82 5.07 -6.92
CA PRO A 173 15.24 4.91 -6.63
C PRO A 173 15.54 3.80 -5.61
N ALA A 174 14.63 3.55 -4.66
CA ALA A 174 14.82 2.55 -3.62
C ALA A 174 14.63 1.10 -4.12
N PHE A 175 13.78 0.90 -5.13
CA PHE A 175 13.48 -0.42 -5.71
C PHE A 175 14.37 -0.77 -6.91
N PHE A 176 14.77 0.24 -7.69
CA PHE A 176 15.46 0.08 -8.97
C PHE A 176 16.85 0.72 -9.01
N GLY A 177 17.30 1.37 -7.93
CA GLY A 177 18.67 1.86 -7.81
C GLY A 177 19.68 0.74 -7.99
N ARG A 178 20.67 0.94 -8.86
CA ARG A 178 21.76 -0.02 -9.05
C ARG A 178 22.53 -0.12 -7.74
N SER A 179 22.53 -1.32 -7.13
CA SER A 179 23.53 -1.64 -6.12
C SER A 179 24.88 -1.55 -6.83
N THR A 180 25.64 -0.49 -6.57
CA THR A 180 27.00 -0.35 -7.10
C THR A 180 27.81 -1.47 -6.46
N HIS A 181 27.81 -2.64 -7.10
CA HIS A 181 28.58 -3.78 -6.68
C HIS A 181 30.03 -3.38 -6.91
N ARG A 182 30.66 -2.85 -5.87
CA ARG A 182 32.07 -2.47 -5.92
C ARG A 182 32.85 -3.77 -6.06
N SER A 183 33.16 -4.14 -7.28
CA SER A 183 34.08 -5.22 -7.60
C SER A 183 35.47 -4.76 -7.17
N THR A 184 35.77 -4.95 -5.89
CA THR A 184 37.15 -4.97 -5.39
C THR A 184 37.80 -6.24 -5.92
N LEU A 185 38.26 -6.20 -7.18
CA LEU A 185 39.24 -7.15 -7.65
C LEU A 185 40.59 -6.77 -7.06
N PRO A 186 41.26 -7.66 -6.32
CA PRO A 186 42.65 -7.47 -5.95
C PRO A 186 43.51 -7.49 -7.23
N ARG A 187 44.39 -6.51 -7.38
CA ARG A 187 45.48 -6.52 -8.36
C ARG A 187 46.70 -7.18 -7.74
#